data_AF-A0A0F9R9C0-F1
#
_entry.id   AF-A0A0F9R9C0-F1
#
_cell.length_a   1.000
_cell.length_b   1.000
_cell.length_c   1.000
_cell.angle_alpha   90.00
_cell.angle_beta   90.00
_cell.angle_gamma   90.00
#
_symmetry.space_group_name_H-M   'P 1'
#
loop_
_entity.id
_entity.type
_entity.pdbx_description
1 polymer ?
#
loop_
_entity_poly.entity_id
_entity_poly.type
_entity_poly.pdbx_seq_one_letter_code
_entity_poly.pdbx_strand_id
1 'polypeptide(L)'
;MGRGELTDEVKKVSVDQLGYVVDMAELRLMPYLQYCIMNSEAMSLHKLSDEDHEVLHKWDKKGFIDSVSIRPRLTKMFYVAITEILCVAYCQDSIIN
;
A
#
# COMPACT_ATOMS: atom_id res chain seq x y z
N MET A 1 -0.16 -19.27 7.47
CA MET A 1 -0.32 -18.11 6.57
C MET A 1 1.06 -17.61 6.21
N GLY A 2 1.27 -17.26 4.94
CA GLY A 2 2.50 -16.61 4.49
C GLY A 2 2.42 -15.10 4.75
N ARG A 3 3.57 -14.45 5.00
CA ARG A 3 3.64 -12.98 5.05
C ARG A 3 3.26 -12.41 3.69
N GLY A 4 2.42 -11.38 3.67
CA GLY A 4 1.96 -10.73 2.44
C GLY A 4 0.95 -11.54 1.64
N GLU A 5 0.24 -12.48 2.27
CA GLU A 5 -0.84 -13.24 1.65
C GLU A 5 -2.17 -12.47 1.71
N LEU A 6 -3.00 -12.58 0.66
CA LEU A 6 -4.31 -11.91 0.57
C LEU A 6 -5.39 -12.68 1.35
N THR A 7 -5.24 -12.73 2.66
CA THR A 7 -6.15 -13.44 3.58
C THR A 7 -7.52 -12.76 3.65
N ASP A 8 -8.52 -13.44 4.18
CA ASP A 8 -9.85 -12.85 4.35
C ASP A 8 -9.86 -11.66 5.32
N GLU A 9 -8.93 -11.64 6.28
CA GLU A 9 -8.73 -10.50 7.17
C GLU A 9 -8.16 -9.29 6.42
N VAL A 10 -7.16 -9.49 5.55
CA VAL A 10 -6.63 -8.43 4.67
C VAL A 10 -7.73 -7.86 3.78
N LYS A 11 -8.56 -8.72 3.18
CA LYS A 11 -9.71 -8.29 2.37
C LYS A 11 -10.69 -7.47 3.19
N LYS A 12 -11.02 -7.91 4.40
CA LYS A 12 -11.91 -7.17 5.30
C LYS A 12 -11.35 -5.80 5.66
N VAL A 13 -10.10 -5.74 6.14
CA VAL A 13 -9.46 -4.47 6.53
C VAL A 13 -9.33 -3.53 5.34
N SER A 14 -9.02 -4.03 4.14
CA SER A 14 -8.97 -3.17 2.95
C SER A 14 -10.34 -2.58 2.57
N VAL A 15 -11.43 -3.33 2.72
CA VAL A 15 -12.79 -2.80 2.53
C VAL A 15 -13.11 -1.75 3.59
N ASP A 16 -12.80 -2.01 4.86
CA ASP A 16 -13.09 -1.09 5.96
C ASP A 16 -12.31 0.23 5.82
N GLN A 17 -11.06 0.18 5.35
CA GLN A 17 -10.17 1.34 5.25
C GLN A 17 -10.28 2.08 3.90
N LEU A 18 -10.47 1.37 2.79
CA LEU A 18 -10.41 1.93 1.43
C LEU A 18 -11.72 1.83 0.65
N GLY A 19 -12.71 1.10 1.17
CA GLY A 19 -14.00 0.87 0.51
C GLY A 19 -13.94 -0.15 -0.64
N TYR A 20 -12.84 -0.90 -0.79
CA TYR A 20 -12.71 -1.98 -1.78
C TYR A 20 -11.67 -3.02 -1.36
N VAL A 21 -11.77 -4.22 -1.93
CA VAL A 21 -10.77 -5.28 -1.72
C VAL A 21 -9.53 -4.98 -2.56
N VAL A 22 -8.39 -4.81 -1.91
CA VAL A 22 -7.10 -4.66 -2.60
C VAL A 22 -6.67 -5.96 -3.27
N ASP A 23 -5.95 -5.86 -4.38
CA ASP A 23 -5.34 -7.02 -5.04
C ASP A 23 -3.91 -7.29 -4.54
N MET A 24 -3.31 -8.38 -5.04
CA MET A 24 -1.95 -8.80 -4.64
C MET A 24 -0.89 -7.79 -5.06
N ALA A 25 -1.09 -7.07 -6.17
CA ALA A 25 -0.14 -6.08 -6.63
C ALA A 25 -0.12 -4.86 -5.71
N GLU A 26 -1.30 -4.36 -5.36
CA GLU A 26 -1.48 -3.31 -4.36
C GLU A 26 -0.82 -3.70 -3.04
N LEU A 27 -1.14 -4.90 -2.53
CA LEU A 27 -0.61 -5.36 -1.25
C LEU A 27 0.93 -5.43 -1.23
N ARG A 28 1.56 -5.84 -2.34
CA ARG A 28 3.02 -5.90 -2.48
C ARG A 28 3.67 -4.54 -2.63
N LEU A 29 2.98 -3.57 -3.24
CA LEU A 29 3.54 -2.24 -3.48
C LEU A 29 3.44 -1.32 -2.25
N MET A 30 2.43 -1.53 -1.39
CA MET A 30 2.21 -0.75 -0.18
C MET A 30 3.44 -0.61 0.75
N PRO A 31 4.19 -1.67 1.10
CA PRO A 31 5.39 -1.55 1.95
C PRO A 31 6.48 -0.69 1.31
N TYR A 32 6.65 -0.80 -0.01
CA TYR A 32 7.64 -0.01 -0.73
C TYR A 32 7.26 1.47 -0.74
N LEU A 33 5.98 1.79 -1.00
CA LEU A 33 5.48 3.16 -0.90
C LEU A 33 5.68 3.73 0.51
N GLN A 34 5.33 2.96 1.56
CA GLN A 34 5.50 3.40 2.95
C GLN A 34 6.97 3.63 3.29
N TYR A 35 7.88 2.74 2.86
CA TYR A 35 9.32 2.91 3.01
C TYR A 35 9.80 4.21 2.37
N CYS A 36 9.40 4.50 1.12
CA CYS A 36 9.80 5.73 0.44
C CYS A 36 9.33 6.98 1.19
N ILE A 37 8.09 6.97 1.67
CA ILE A 37 7.52 8.09 2.43
C ILE A 37 8.27 8.32 3.74
N MET A 38 8.49 7.28 4.54
CA MET A 38 9.13 7.39 5.84
C MET A 38 10.61 7.81 5.74
N ASN A 39 11.29 7.39 4.68
CA ASN A 39 12.71 7.68 4.48
C ASN A 39 12.95 8.92 3.59
N SER A 40 11.87 9.64 3.21
CA SER A 40 11.96 10.78 2.28
C SER A 40 12.65 10.45 0.95
N GLU A 41 12.54 9.20 0.51
CA GLU A 41 13.14 8.66 -0.70
C GLU A 41 12.21 8.84 -1.91
N ALA A 42 12.81 9.00 -3.09
CA ALA A 42 12.06 9.02 -4.34
C ALA A 42 11.69 7.59 -4.74
N MET A 43 10.52 7.40 -5.36
CA MET A 43 10.21 6.09 -5.94
C MET A 43 11.11 5.87 -7.16
N SER A 44 11.77 4.72 -7.20
CA SER A 44 12.60 4.33 -8.35
C SER A 44 11.69 3.79 -9.47
N LEU A 45 11.02 4.69 -10.20
CA LEU A 45 10.03 4.34 -11.22
C LEU A 45 10.57 3.37 -12.28
N HIS A 46 11.85 3.44 -12.62
CA HIS A 46 12.51 2.54 -13.57
C HIS A 46 12.67 1.08 -13.08
N LYS A 47 12.41 0.82 -11.80
CA LYS A 47 12.43 -0.52 -11.19
C LYS A 47 11.03 -1.10 -10.98
N LEU A 48 9.99 -0.30 -11.27
CA LEU A 48 8.60 -0.72 -11.15
C LEU A 48 8.20 -1.50 -12.39
N SER A 49 7.36 -2.50 -12.19
CA SER A 49 6.72 -3.25 -13.27
C SER A 49 5.55 -2.46 -13.87
N ASP A 50 5.04 -2.90 -15.02
CA ASP A 50 3.80 -2.34 -15.60
C ASP A 50 2.61 -2.49 -14.63
N GLU A 51 2.55 -3.60 -13.88
CA GLU A 51 1.53 -3.85 -12.85
C GLU A 51 1.61 -2.81 -11.71
N ASP A 52 2.82 -2.46 -11.26
CA ASP A 52 3.01 -1.42 -10.24
C ASP A 52 2.58 -0.04 -10.76
N HIS A 53 2.84 0.26 -12.03
CA HIS A 53 2.39 1.51 -12.65
C HIS A 53 0.87 1.61 -12.71
N GLU A 54 0.17 0.50 -13.01
CA GLU A 54 -1.30 0.44 -12.98
C GLU A 54 -1.84 0.69 -11.57
N VAL A 55 -1.20 0.13 -10.55
CA VAL A 55 -1.55 0.36 -9.14
C VAL A 55 -1.38 1.83 -8.77
N LEU A 56 -0.24 2.44 -9.10
CA LEU A 56 -0.01 3.87 -8.84
C LEU A 56 -1.06 4.75 -9.52
N HIS A 57 -1.38 4.46 -10.78
CA HIS A 57 -2.43 5.18 -11.51
C HIS A 57 -3.82 5.01 -10.89
N LYS A 58 -4.15 3.81 -10.40
CA LYS A 58 -5.38 3.52 -9.67
C LYS A 58 -5.47 4.35 -8.39
N TRP A 59 -4.39 4.42 -7.61
CA TRP A 59 -4.34 5.21 -6.38
C TRP A 59 -4.41 6.72 -6.65
N ASP A 60 -3.77 7.19 -7.71
CA ASP A 60 -3.83 8.59 -8.14
C ASP A 60 -5.27 8.99 -8.53
N LYS A 61 -5.94 8.18 -9.36
CA LYS A 61 -7.36 8.39 -9.73
C LYS A 61 -8.31 8.39 -8.54
N LYS A 62 -7.98 7.65 -7.47
CA LYS A 62 -8.73 7.63 -6.22
C LYS A 62 -8.41 8.80 -5.29
N GLY A 63 -7.45 9.66 -5.66
CA GLY A 63 -6.99 10.78 -4.84
C GLY A 63 -6.21 10.33 -3.60
N PHE A 64 -5.69 9.11 -3.60
CA PHE A 64 -4.93 8.57 -2.48
C PHE A 64 -3.50 9.07 -2.49
N ILE A 65 -2.90 9.15 -3.67
CA ILE A 65 -1.56 9.65 -3.92
C ILE A 65 -1.61 10.79 -4.94
N ASP A 66 -0.48 11.49 -5.06
CA ASP A 66 -0.20 12.40 -6.16
C ASP A 66 0.97 11.85 -6.98
N SER A 67 0.65 11.33 -8.16
CA SER A 67 1.59 10.67 -9.08
C SER A 67 2.45 11.64 -9.89
N VAL A 68 2.20 12.95 -9.82
CA VAL A 68 2.92 13.97 -10.62
C VAL A 68 4.34 14.19 -10.08
N SER A 69 4.64 13.73 -8.86
CA SER A 69 5.90 13.98 -8.17
C SER A 69 6.78 12.72 -8.10
N ILE A 70 8.07 12.90 -8.39
CA ILE A 70 9.13 11.87 -8.21
C ILE A 70 9.24 11.46 -6.73
N ARG A 71 8.91 12.39 -5.82
CA ARG A 71 8.73 12.10 -4.39
C ARG A 71 7.27 11.75 -4.15
N PRO A 72 6.95 10.54 -3.67
CA PRO A 72 5.57 10.16 -3.43
C PRO A 72 4.94 11.11 -2.41
N ARG A 73 3.71 11.54 -2.68
CA ARG A 73 2.84 12.20 -1.71
C ARG A 73 1.56 11.39 -1.61
N LEU A 74 1.04 11.24 -0.41
CA LEU A 74 -0.24 10.58 -0.17
C LEU A 74 -1.04 11.30 0.91
N THR A 75 -2.34 11.04 0.92
CA THR A 75 -3.22 11.52 1.97
C THR A 75 -2.91 10.83 3.30
N LYS A 76 -3.13 11.53 4.42
CA LYS A 76 -3.00 10.94 5.76
C LYS A 76 -3.92 9.73 5.94
N MET A 77 -5.14 9.80 5.38
CA MET A 77 -6.09 8.68 5.39
C MET A 77 -5.48 7.44 4.72
N PHE A 78 -4.90 7.61 3.53
CA PHE A 78 -4.31 6.48 2.82
C PHE A 78 -3.08 5.90 3.55
N TYR A 79 -2.27 6.76 4.19
CA TYR A 79 -1.14 6.29 4.99
C TYR A 79 -1.59 5.41 6.18
N VAL A 80 -2.66 5.82 6.87
CA VAL A 80 -3.25 5.03 7.95
C VAL A 80 -3.79 3.71 7.41
N ALA A 81 -4.55 3.74 6.31
CA ALA A 81 -5.09 2.55 5.67
C ALA A 81 -4.00 1.53 5.29
N ILE A 82 -2.90 1.99 4.65
CA ILE A 82 -1.75 1.14 4.34
C ILE A 82 -1.19 0.50 5.62
N THR A 83 -1.03 1.28 6.68
CA THR A 83 -0.44 0.79 7.93
C THR A 83 -1.29 -0.32 8.55
N GLU A 84 -2.62 -0.14 8.60
CA GLU A 84 -3.55 -1.16 9.11
C GLU A 84 -3.53 -2.44 8.25
N ILE A 85 -3.55 -2.30 6.92
CA ILE A 85 -3.50 -3.43 6.00
C ILE A 85 -2.17 -4.20 6.14
N LEU A 86 -1.04 -3.50 6.23
CA LEU A 86 0.27 -4.13 6.40
C LEU A 86 0.43 -4.80 7.76
N CYS A 87 -0.17 -4.24 8.81
CA CYS A 87 -0.20 -4.84 10.14
C CYS A 87 -0.78 -6.26 10.09
N VAL A 88 -1.95 -6.42 9.48
CA VAL A 88 -2.60 -7.74 9.35
C VAL A 88 -1.97 -8.64 8.27
N ALA A 89 -1.31 -8.08 7.26
CA ALA A 89 -0.68 -8.88 6.20
C ALA A 89 0.73 -9.38 6.54
N TYR A 90 1.51 -8.62 7.34
CA TYR A 90 2.94 -8.88 7.56
C TYR A 90 3.35 -8.99 9.03
N CYS A 91 2.57 -8.44 9.96
CA CYS A 91 3.02 -8.22 11.34
C CYS A 91 2.25 -9.02 12.40
N GLN A 92 1.32 -9.89 12.01
CA GLN A 92 0.50 -10.68 12.95
C GLN A 92 1.32 -11.45 13.99
N ASP A 93 2.46 -12.03 13.59
CA ASP A 93 3.34 -12.78 14.50
C ASP A 93 4.35 -11.90 15.26
N SER A 94 4.36 -10.59 15.02
CA SER A 94 5.41 -9.66 15.48
C SER A 94 4.87 -8.50 16.33
N ILE A 95 3.55 -8.41 16.50
CA ILE A 95 2.89 -7.37 17.31
C ILE A 95 2.14 -8.05 18.45
N ILE A 96 2.30 -7.50 19.66
CA ILE A 96 1.60 -7.94 20.88
C ILE A 96 0.46 -6.97 21.15
N ASN A 97 -0.72 -7.49 21.48
CA ASN A 97 -1.90 -6.71 21.89
C ASN A 97 -1.90 -6.42 23.39
#